data_AF-A0A146JZI7-F1
#
_entry.id   AF-A0A146JZI7-F1
#
_cell.length_a   1.000
_cell.length_b   1.000
_cell.length_c   1.000
_cell.angle_alpha   90.00
_cell.angle_beta   90.00
_cell.angle_gamma   90.00
#
_symmetry.space_group_name_H-M   'P 1'
#
loop_
_entity.id
_entity.type
_entity.pdbx_description
1 polymer ?
#
loop_
_entity_poly.entity_id
_entity_poly.type
_entity_poly.pdbx_seq_one_letter_code
_entity_poly.pdbx_strand_id
1 'polypeptide(L)'
;LTISIQAQQVLQFNDLTPQNFDKRKQNIVLFYSDDNNTIATQFEKALVANPKDLARMNCDKYQEFCSKLNIDFLPMLQYRYNDIVHTYSGKDFTQNGITQFIYSMKDSPFFNFKSRYEFFDYVKENNIKNYFLFTGPDQDYAASLLIKFKHSIKIAFFFSDSLSLTAFRNNLEFRFREEYTVQKVEEFINLHRVPLFFKAESDLLTAENLQAPLAFIIFDQQDENYKNEVKKIRKWYIEALKNEQEIAFYTNFAFYDSNKNSLDYLFSRCKFEYKRGIQVLIYKDIEGKQKHFDYENIQQMISEIEKLKDGRAKFNSVLTIHDLIKDQKK
;
A
#
# COMPACT_ATOMS: atom_id res chain seq x y z
N LEU A 1 30.92 43.55 14.59
CA LEU A 1 30.46 42.27 14.00
C LEU A 1 29.41 41.68 14.93
N THR A 2 28.18 42.16 14.78
CA THR A 2 27.03 41.71 15.56
C THR A 2 26.29 40.72 14.67
N ILE A 3 26.54 39.43 14.86
CA ILE A 3 25.80 38.38 14.17
C ILE A 3 24.39 38.41 14.77
N SER A 4 23.46 39.04 14.08
CA SER A 4 22.05 39.01 14.47
C SER A 4 21.54 37.59 14.31
N ILE A 5 21.22 36.98 15.44
CA ILE A 5 20.41 35.78 15.56
C ILE A 5 19.10 36.10 14.84
N GLN A 6 18.96 35.67 13.57
CA GLN A 6 17.68 35.62 12.90
C GLN A 6 16.84 34.61 13.67
N ALA A 7 15.96 35.15 14.49
CA ALA A 7 14.92 34.42 15.19
C ALA A 7 14.27 33.44 14.22
N GLN A 8 14.31 32.15 14.58
CA GLN A 8 13.41 31.14 14.05
C GLN A 8 11.99 31.71 14.13
N GLN A 9 11.44 32.14 12.99
CA GLN A 9 10.01 32.26 12.87
C GLN A 9 9.47 30.85 13.05
N VAL A 10 9.04 30.53 14.27
CA VAL A 10 8.17 29.40 14.54
C VAL A 10 6.95 29.64 13.66
N LEU A 11 6.85 28.93 12.55
CA LEU A 11 5.62 28.85 11.76
C LEU A 11 4.53 28.43 12.76
N GLN A 12 3.63 29.34 13.12
CA GLN A 12 2.47 28.99 13.95
C GLN A 12 1.55 28.15 13.07
N PHE A 13 1.69 26.83 13.17
CA PHE A 13 0.78 25.91 12.53
C PHE A 13 -0.60 26.00 13.14
N ASN A 14 -1.62 25.83 12.30
CA ASN A 14 -3.00 25.95 12.70
C ASN A 14 -3.46 24.68 13.42
N ASP A 15 -3.54 24.74 14.74
CA ASP A 15 -4.16 23.69 15.54
C ASP A 15 -5.66 23.58 15.22
N LEU A 16 -6.06 22.39 14.76
CA LEU A 16 -7.46 22.03 14.58
C LEU A 16 -8.05 21.59 15.92
N THR A 17 -9.31 21.95 16.09
CA THR A 17 -10.19 21.45 17.13
C THR A 17 -11.42 20.86 16.47
N PRO A 18 -12.20 20.00 17.16
CA PRO A 18 -13.45 19.48 16.61
C PRO A 18 -14.38 20.58 16.08
N GLN A 19 -14.40 21.75 16.71
CA GLN A 19 -15.27 22.87 16.33
C GLN A 19 -14.86 23.61 15.05
N ASN A 20 -13.59 23.51 14.65
CA ASN A 20 -13.04 24.25 13.51
C ASN A 20 -12.59 23.36 12.34
N PHE A 21 -12.60 22.04 12.53
CA PHE A 21 -12.09 21.04 11.58
C PHE A 21 -12.69 21.18 10.19
N ASP A 22 -14.03 21.14 10.08
CA ASP A 22 -14.74 21.22 8.80
C ASP A 22 -14.76 22.65 8.23
N LYS A 23 -14.62 23.66 9.11
CA LYS A 23 -14.69 25.07 8.72
C LYS A 23 -13.44 25.54 7.97
N ARG A 24 -12.28 24.96 8.29
CA ARG A 24 -10.98 25.45 7.79
C ARG A 24 -10.56 24.89 6.44
N LYS A 25 -11.33 23.97 5.83
CA LYS A 25 -11.10 23.36 4.50
C LYS A 25 -9.62 23.05 4.23
N GLN A 26 -8.96 22.46 5.21
CA GLN A 26 -7.53 22.14 5.10
C GLN A 26 -7.37 20.88 4.29
N ASN A 27 -6.54 20.94 3.24
CA ASN A 27 -6.28 19.80 2.39
C ASN A 27 -5.27 18.84 3.04
N ILE A 28 -4.45 19.29 3.99
CA ILE A 28 -3.43 18.44 4.63
C ILE A 28 -3.60 18.50 6.14
N VAL A 29 -3.84 17.34 6.75
CA VAL A 29 -4.02 17.23 8.20
C VAL A 29 -3.06 16.21 8.79
N LEU A 30 -2.24 16.65 9.73
CA LEU A 30 -1.41 15.78 10.56
C LEU A 30 -2.10 15.46 11.88
N PHE A 31 -2.39 14.20 12.14
CA PHE A 31 -2.85 13.69 13.42
C PHE A 31 -1.65 13.20 14.23
N TYR A 32 -1.54 13.62 15.49
CA TYR A 32 -0.39 13.31 16.35
C TYR A 32 -0.79 13.12 17.82
N SER A 33 0.12 12.52 18.59
CA SER A 33 0.09 12.42 20.06
C SER A 33 1.18 13.31 20.67
N ASP A 34 1.03 13.71 21.93
CA ASP A 34 2.01 14.52 22.66
C ASP A 34 3.38 13.81 22.75
N ASP A 35 3.37 12.47 22.87
CA ASP A 35 4.58 11.64 22.87
C ASP A 35 5.36 11.67 21.53
N ASN A 36 4.71 12.08 20.44
CA ASN A 36 5.28 12.16 19.09
C ASN A 36 5.52 13.61 18.61
N ASN A 37 5.52 14.59 19.53
CA ASN A 37 5.67 16.01 19.19
C ASN A 37 6.99 16.32 18.44
N THR A 38 8.05 15.54 18.68
CA THR A 38 9.32 15.64 17.94
C THR A 38 9.16 15.28 16.46
N ILE A 39 8.32 14.27 16.16
CA ILE A 39 8.01 13.89 14.78
C ILE A 39 7.16 14.99 14.14
N ALA A 40 6.14 15.51 14.84
CA ALA A 40 5.35 16.65 14.37
C ALA A 40 6.23 17.86 14.02
N THR A 41 7.24 18.16 14.84
CA THR A 41 8.21 19.23 14.55
C THR A 41 9.08 18.96 13.31
N GLN A 42 9.40 17.70 13.01
CA GLN A 42 10.11 17.33 11.77
C GLN A 42 9.22 17.46 10.53
N PHE A 43 7.95 17.09 10.64
CA PHE A 43 6.94 17.32 9.61
C PHE A 43 6.80 18.80 9.26
N GLU A 44 6.75 19.65 10.28
CA GLU A 44 6.64 21.09 10.14
C GLU A 44 7.79 21.68 9.30
N LYS A 45 9.01 21.14 9.46
CA LYS A 45 10.18 21.53 8.64
C LYS A 45 10.13 20.98 7.21
N ALA A 46 9.47 19.84 7.01
CA ALA A 46 9.30 19.26 5.66
C ALA A 46 8.36 20.09 4.77
N LEU A 47 7.44 20.83 5.39
CA LEU A 47 6.28 21.42 4.73
C LEU A 47 6.37 22.93 4.50
N VAL A 48 7.58 23.49 4.63
CA VAL A 48 7.90 24.91 4.45
C VAL A 48 7.43 25.47 3.09
N ALA A 49 7.25 24.62 2.07
CA ALA A 49 6.76 25.05 0.76
C ALA A 49 5.26 25.40 0.72
N ASN A 50 4.41 24.88 1.61
CA ASN A 50 2.95 25.11 1.59
C ASN A 50 2.31 25.17 3.01
N PRO A 51 2.75 26.06 3.90
CA PRO A 51 2.30 26.10 5.29
C PRO A 51 0.81 26.45 5.46
N LYS A 52 0.14 27.00 4.43
CA LYS A 52 -1.27 27.41 4.50
C LYS A 52 -2.28 26.28 4.37
N ASP A 53 -1.87 25.16 3.76
CA ASP A 53 -2.72 24.00 3.52
C ASP A 53 -2.55 22.92 4.61
N LEU A 54 -1.58 23.12 5.50
CA LEU A 54 -1.27 22.22 6.60
C LEU A 54 -1.95 22.67 7.88
N ALA A 55 -2.62 21.73 8.51
CA ALA A 55 -3.10 21.85 9.87
C ALA A 55 -2.80 20.59 10.66
N ARG A 56 -2.86 20.68 11.99
CA ARG A 56 -2.53 19.57 12.88
C ARG A 56 -3.63 19.33 13.91
N MET A 57 -3.79 18.10 14.35
CA MET A 57 -4.78 17.68 15.33
C MET A 57 -4.14 16.78 16.38
N ASN A 58 -4.22 17.21 17.64
CA ASN A 58 -3.78 16.43 18.78
C ASN A 58 -4.86 15.40 19.16
N CYS A 59 -4.57 14.12 18.94
CA CYS A 59 -5.50 13.03 19.22
C CYS A 59 -5.49 12.56 20.69
N ASP A 60 -4.50 12.94 21.50
CA ASP A 60 -4.58 12.72 22.96
C ASP A 60 -5.60 13.68 23.57
N LYS A 61 -5.61 14.92 23.10
CA LYS A 61 -6.56 15.95 23.54
C LYS A 61 -7.98 15.73 23.00
N TYR A 62 -8.12 15.19 21.79
CA TYR A 62 -9.41 15.04 21.09
C TYR A 62 -9.71 13.59 20.71
N GLN A 63 -9.44 12.65 21.62
CA GLN A 63 -9.51 11.20 21.36
C GLN A 63 -10.82 10.74 20.72
N GLU A 64 -11.98 11.13 21.29
CA GLU A 64 -13.29 10.72 20.77
C GLU A 64 -13.50 11.18 19.32
N PHE A 65 -13.03 12.39 18.99
CA PHE A 65 -13.15 12.93 17.64
C PHE A 65 -12.23 12.21 16.66
N CYS A 66 -10.96 11.96 17.04
CA CYS A 66 -10.05 11.18 16.21
C CYS A 66 -10.54 9.74 15.99
N SER A 67 -11.15 9.11 17.00
CA SER A 67 -11.77 7.78 16.84
C SER A 67 -12.94 7.80 15.85
N LYS A 68 -13.78 8.84 15.84
CA LYS A 68 -14.86 8.99 14.84
C LYS A 68 -14.35 9.16 13.41
N LEU A 69 -13.14 9.68 13.25
CA LEU A 69 -12.47 9.84 11.96
C LEU A 69 -11.70 8.58 11.52
N ASN A 70 -11.78 7.48 12.27
CA ASN A 70 -10.99 6.26 12.04
C ASN A 70 -9.48 6.52 11.99
N ILE A 71 -8.98 7.40 12.87
CA ILE A 71 -7.54 7.59 13.04
C ILE A 71 -6.98 6.45 13.87
N ASP A 72 -6.50 5.45 13.15
CA ASP A 72 -6.12 4.14 13.67
C ASP A 72 -4.67 4.07 14.18
N PHE A 73 -3.81 4.99 13.76
CA PHE A 73 -2.41 5.08 14.17
C PHE A 73 -1.93 6.54 14.23
N LEU A 74 -0.85 6.77 14.99
CA LEU A 74 -0.22 8.08 15.14
C LEU A 74 1.32 7.95 15.03
N PRO A 75 2.01 8.90 14.37
CA PRO A 75 1.42 9.99 13.60
C PRO A 75 0.74 9.50 12.32
N MET A 76 -0.27 10.22 11.85
CA MET A 76 -0.96 9.93 10.59
C MET A 76 -1.11 11.23 9.79
N LEU A 77 -0.68 11.21 8.53
CA LEU A 77 -0.86 12.33 7.62
C LEU A 77 -1.98 12.00 6.63
N GLN A 78 -2.98 12.86 6.53
CA GLN A 78 -4.06 12.77 5.56
C GLN A 78 -3.99 13.92 4.56
N TYR A 79 -4.27 13.61 3.30
CA TYR A 79 -4.52 14.57 2.24
C TYR A 79 -6.00 14.47 1.80
N ARG A 80 -6.72 15.57 1.77
CA ARG A 80 -8.13 15.67 1.41
C ARG A 80 -8.25 16.31 0.03
N TYR A 81 -8.90 15.59 -0.88
CA TYR A 81 -9.10 16.03 -2.26
C TYR A 81 -10.46 15.58 -2.75
N ASN A 82 -11.34 16.50 -3.14
CA ASN A 82 -12.70 16.21 -3.63
C ASN A 82 -13.46 15.20 -2.74
N ASP A 83 -13.51 15.47 -1.44
CA ASP A 83 -14.15 14.61 -0.41
C ASP A 83 -13.51 13.22 -0.20
N ILE A 84 -12.41 12.93 -0.88
CA ILE A 84 -11.63 11.71 -0.69
C ILE A 84 -10.46 12.00 0.25
N VAL A 85 -10.26 11.09 1.19
CA VAL A 85 -9.14 11.11 2.14
C VAL A 85 -8.08 10.12 1.68
N HIS A 86 -6.88 10.62 1.44
CA HIS A 86 -5.69 9.83 1.17
C HIS A 86 -4.80 9.81 2.40
N THR A 87 -4.42 8.62 2.86
CA THR A 87 -3.54 8.45 4.01
C THR A 87 -2.11 8.21 3.53
N TYR A 88 -1.14 8.90 4.13
CA TYR A 88 0.27 8.60 3.90
C TYR A 88 0.65 7.32 4.65
N SER A 89 1.14 6.33 3.91
CA SER A 89 1.55 5.03 4.44
C SER A 89 3.07 4.79 4.40
N GLY A 90 3.87 5.84 4.20
CA GLY A 90 5.32 5.70 4.08
C GLY A 90 5.98 5.29 5.41
N LYS A 91 6.90 4.33 5.34
CA LYS A 91 7.56 3.67 6.48
C LYS A 91 8.32 4.64 7.40
N ASP A 92 8.97 5.61 6.79
CA ASP A 92 9.71 6.64 7.50
C ASP A 92 9.02 7.96 7.19
N PHE A 93 8.49 8.63 8.20
CA PHE A 93 7.98 10.01 8.12
C PHE A 93 9.13 11.01 7.88
N THR A 94 10.00 10.69 6.93
CA THR A 94 11.08 11.52 6.45
C THR A 94 10.52 12.71 5.69
N GLN A 95 11.22 13.83 5.80
CA GLN A 95 10.89 15.05 5.06
C GLN A 95 10.73 14.78 3.56
N ASN A 96 11.60 13.96 2.95
CA ASN A 96 11.52 13.66 1.52
C ASN A 96 10.26 12.84 1.19
N GLY A 97 9.94 11.80 1.96
CA GLY A 97 8.76 10.97 1.72
C GLY A 97 7.45 11.75 1.80
N ILE A 98 7.30 12.57 2.85
CA ILE A 98 6.14 13.45 3.02
C ILE A 98 6.02 14.47 1.89
N THR A 99 7.15 15.09 1.51
CA THR A 99 7.19 16.07 0.42
C THR A 99 6.75 15.44 -0.90
N GLN A 100 7.24 14.25 -1.23
CA GLN A 100 6.86 13.50 -2.43
C GLN A 100 5.37 13.11 -2.42
N PHE A 101 4.85 12.68 -1.27
CA PHE A 101 3.42 12.40 -1.10
C PHE A 101 2.58 13.64 -1.44
N ILE A 102 2.87 14.78 -0.84
CA ILE A 102 2.07 16.00 -1.06
C ILE A 102 2.16 16.51 -2.49
N TYR A 103 3.34 16.50 -3.12
CA TYR A 103 3.46 16.88 -4.52
C TYR A 103 2.63 15.97 -5.42
N SER A 104 2.73 14.65 -5.22
CA SER A 104 1.94 13.70 -6.01
C SER A 104 0.42 13.85 -5.80
N MET A 105 -0.01 14.43 -4.67
CA MET A 105 -1.42 14.73 -4.42
C MET A 105 -1.90 16.03 -5.08
N LYS A 106 -0.98 16.92 -5.46
CA LYS A 106 -1.32 18.13 -6.25
C LYS A 106 -1.39 17.84 -7.74
N ASP A 107 -0.54 16.93 -8.22
CA ASP A 107 -0.42 16.62 -9.63
C ASP A 107 -1.52 15.68 -10.15
N SER A 108 -1.55 15.43 -11.45
CA SER A 108 -2.38 14.38 -12.06
C SER A 108 -2.12 13.01 -11.40
N PRO A 109 -3.11 12.10 -11.29
CA PRO A 109 -2.85 10.72 -10.89
C PRO A 109 -1.92 9.99 -11.87
N PHE A 110 -1.78 10.52 -13.09
CA PHE A 110 -0.92 9.98 -14.13
C PHE A 110 0.50 10.54 -14.08
N PHE A 111 1.46 9.65 -14.26
CA PHE A 111 2.81 10.04 -14.63
C PHE A 111 2.84 10.54 -16.08
N ASN A 112 3.42 11.71 -16.29
CA ASN A 112 3.52 12.33 -17.60
C ASN A 112 4.75 11.81 -18.34
N PHE A 113 4.54 11.11 -19.45
CA PHE A 113 5.58 10.65 -20.36
C PHE A 113 5.23 11.06 -21.79
N LYS A 114 6.23 11.35 -22.63
CA LYS A 114 6.00 11.75 -24.02
C LYS A 114 5.56 10.58 -24.89
N SER A 115 5.91 9.36 -24.48
CA SER A 115 5.60 8.14 -25.24
C SER A 115 5.51 6.92 -24.33
N ARG A 116 4.88 5.85 -24.84
CA ARG A 116 4.86 4.54 -24.17
C ARG A 116 6.27 3.98 -23.99
N TYR A 117 7.16 4.23 -24.96
CA TYR A 117 8.55 3.78 -24.91
C TYR A 117 9.27 4.38 -23.70
N GLU A 118 9.16 5.70 -23.49
CA GLU A 118 9.75 6.40 -22.35
C GLU A 118 9.20 5.89 -21.01
N PHE A 119 7.89 5.61 -20.95
CA PHE A 119 7.28 5.01 -19.75
C PHE A 119 7.84 3.62 -19.44
N PHE A 120 7.97 2.74 -20.45
CA PHE A 120 8.50 1.40 -20.25
C PHE A 120 10.00 1.40 -19.90
N ASP A 121 10.77 2.33 -20.46
CA ASP A 121 12.18 2.55 -20.07
C ASP A 121 12.25 2.98 -18.59
N TYR A 122 11.44 3.96 -18.18
CA TYR A 122 11.36 4.39 -16.78
C TYR A 122 10.99 3.23 -15.84
N VAL A 123 9.98 2.43 -16.18
CA VAL A 123 9.56 1.25 -15.42
C VAL A 123 10.73 0.27 -15.24
N LYS A 124 11.47 0.00 -16.32
CA LYS A 124 12.60 -0.92 -16.32
C LYS A 124 13.78 -0.41 -15.50
N GLU A 125 14.16 0.85 -15.70
CA GLU A 125 15.27 1.51 -15.00
C GLU A 125 15.03 1.58 -13.49
N ASN A 126 13.78 1.86 -13.08
CA ASN A 126 13.39 1.95 -11.67
C ASN A 126 12.93 0.61 -11.08
N ASN A 127 13.06 -0.49 -11.84
CA ASN A 127 12.70 -1.84 -11.41
C ASN A 127 11.25 -1.94 -10.87
N ILE A 128 10.33 -1.16 -11.44
CA ILE A 128 8.94 -1.09 -11.00
C ILE A 128 8.25 -2.41 -11.32
N LYS A 129 7.86 -3.15 -10.28
CA LYS A 129 7.23 -4.46 -10.43
C LYS A 129 5.75 -4.41 -10.73
N ASN A 130 5.11 -3.30 -10.42
CA ASN A 130 3.68 -3.16 -10.62
C ASN A 130 3.33 -1.74 -11.07
N TYR A 131 2.59 -1.66 -12.17
CA TYR A 131 2.18 -0.41 -12.78
C TYR A 131 0.97 -0.63 -13.67
N PHE A 132 0.33 0.47 -14.05
CA PHE A 132 -0.86 0.48 -14.88
C PHE A 132 -0.64 1.37 -16.10
N LEU A 133 -1.32 1.02 -17.18
CA LEU A 133 -1.40 1.81 -18.39
C LEU A 133 -2.88 2.08 -18.66
N PHE A 134 -3.24 3.36 -18.67
CA PHE A 134 -4.56 3.80 -19.10
C PHE A 134 -4.42 4.46 -20.47
N THR A 135 -5.32 4.16 -21.39
CA THR A 135 -5.45 4.89 -22.66
C THR A 135 -6.90 5.28 -22.87
N GLY A 136 -7.14 6.41 -23.51
CA GLY A 136 -8.49 6.92 -23.73
C GLY A 136 -8.53 8.28 -24.41
N PRO A 137 -9.72 8.75 -24.80
CA PRO A 137 -9.86 10.04 -25.49
C PRO A 137 -9.83 11.23 -24.51
N ASP A 138 -10.13 10.98 -23.24
CA ASP A 138 -10.31 12.01 -22.21
C ASP A 138 -9.51 11.63 -20.94
N GLN A 139 -8.48 12.41 -20.65
CA GLN A 139 -7.63 12.24 -19.48
C GLN A 139 -8.34 12.64 -18.18
N ASP A 140 -9.22 13.65 -18.21
CA ASP A 140 -9.91 14.14 -17.02
C ASP A 140 -10.96 13.13 -16.57
N TYR A 141 -11.71 12.56 -17.52
CA TYR A 141 -12.59 11.42 -17.24
C TYR A 141 -11.80 10.24 -16.65
N ALA A 142 -10.66 9.86 -17.25
CA ALA A 142 -9.83 8.78 -16.72
C ALA A 142 -9.28 9.12 -15.32
N ALA A 143 -8.87 10.36 -15.07
CA ALA A 143 -8.43 10.81 -13.75
C ALA A 143 -9.56 10.73 -12.70
N SER A 144 -10.80 11.02 -13.10
CA SER A 144 -11.96 10.92 -12.20
C SER A 144 -12.24 9.48 -11.74
N LEU A 145 -11.97 8.48 -12.59
CA LEU A 145 -12.08 7.06 -12.25
C LEU A 145 -11.00 6.60 -11.27
N LEU A 146 -9.86 7.30 -11.23
CA LEU A 146 -8.65 6.87 -10.51
C LEU A 146 -8.35 7.70 -9.27
N ILE A 147 -9.22 8.67 -8.97
CA ILE A 147 -8.98 9.69 -7.96
C ILE A 147 -8.63 9.09 -6.60
N LYS A 148 -9.25 7.98 -6.19
CA LYS A 148 -8.96 7.27 -4.92
C LYS A 148 -7.56 6.65 -4.86
N PHE A 149 -6.95 6.36 -6.00
CA PHE A 149 -5.65 5.70 -6.10
C PHE A 149 -4.50 6.66 -6.32
N LYS A 150 -4.74 7.97 -6.18
CA LYS A 150 -3.69 8.98 -6.25
C LYS A 150 -2.54 8.61 -5.31
N HIS A 151 -1.31 8.71 -5.82
CA HIS A 151 -0.06 8.28 -5.16
C HIS A 151 0.11 6.76 -4.91
N SER A 152 -0.96 6.01 -4.68
CA SER A 152 -0.88 4.60 -4.29
C SER A 152 -0.58 3.65 -5.45
N ILE A 153 -0.76 4.10 -6.70
CA ILE A 153 -0.40 3.33 -7.90
C ILE A 153 0.53 4.11 -8.83
N LYS A 154 1.32 3.36 -9.61
CA LYS A 154 2.09 3.91 -10.74
C LYS A 154 1.26 3.73 -11.99
N ILE A 155 0.71 4.80 -12.54
CA ILE A 155 -0.16 4.75 -13.72
C ILE A 155 0.24 5.82 -14.72
N ALA A 156 0.31 5.46 -16.00
CA ALA A 156 0.50 6.42 -17.11
C ALA A 156 -0.76 6.52 -17.96
N PHE A 157 -1.00 7.68 -18.56
CA PHE A 157 -2.09 7.90 -19.52
C PHE A 157 -1.53 8.19 -20.92
N PHE A 158 -2.14 7.62 -21.95
CA PHE A 158 -1.87 7.98 -23.34
C PHE A 158 -3.16 8.12 -24.14
N PHE A 159 -3.26 9.18 -24.96
CA PHE A 159 -4.43 9.41 -25.80
C PHE A 159 -4.66 8.25 -26.78
N SER A 160 -5.94 7.89 -26.94
CA SER A 160 -6.42 6.82 -27.81
C SER A 160 -7.92 7.03 -28.08
N ASP A 161 -8.44 6.54 -29.20
CA ASP A 161 -9.86 6.66 -29.53
C ASP A 161 -10.77 5.81 -28.62
N SER A 162 -10.19 4.82 -27.93
CA SER A 162 -10.91 3.88 -27.06
C SER A 162 -10.29 3.81 -25.67
N LEU A 163 -11.14 3.62 -24.65
CA LEU A 163 -10.73 3.35 -23.28
C LEU A 163 -10.07 1.97 -23.17
N SER A 164 -8.87 1.91 -22.62
CA SER A 164 -8.20 0.67 -22.23
C SER A 164 -7.39 0.87 -20.95
N LEU A 165 -7.68 0.06 -19.94
CA LEU A 165 -6.91 -0.04 -18.71
C LEU A 165 -6.23 -1.42 -18.64
N THR A 166 -4.92 -1.41 -18.44
CA THR A 166 -4.09 -2.60 -18.33
C THR A 166 -3.23 -2.50 -17.09
N ALA A 167 -3.24 -3.54 -16.26
CA ALA A 167 -2.32 -3.70 -15.15
C ALA A 167 -1.15 -4.62 -15.54
N PHE A 168 0.05 -4.27 -15.11
CA PHE A 168 1.25 -5.05 -15.34
C PHE A 168 1.84 -5.48 -14.00
N ARG A 169 1.74 -6.77 -13.66
CA ARG A 169 2.22 -7.31 -12.38
C ARG A 169 3.36 -8.27 -12.61
N ASN A 170 4.56 -7.92 -12.15
CA ASN A 170 5.79 -8.67 -12.40
C ASN A 170 5.98 -9.01 -13.90
N ASN A 171 5.68 -8.04 -14.78
CA ASN A 171 5.70 -8.15 -16.25
C ASN A 171 4.61 -9.05 -16.88
N LEU A 172 3.60 -9.46 -16.11
CA LEU A 172 2.40 -10.09 -16.66
C LEU A 172 1.31 -9.06 -16.91
N GLU A 173 0.65 -9.17 -18.06
CA GLU A 173 -0.37 -8.24 -18.51
C GLU A 173 -1.78 -8.73 -18.13
N PHE A 174 -2.55 -7.86 -17.47
CA PHE A 174 -3.94 -8.08 -17.11
C PHE A 174 -4.76 -6.94 -17.69
N ARG A 175 -5.72 -7.24 -18.56
CA ARG A 175 -6.56 -6.23 -19.21
C ARG A 175 -7.90 -6.12 -18.51
N PHE A 176 -8.35 -4.91 -18.25
CA PHE A 176 -9.72 -4.64 -17.85
C PHE A 176 -10.65 -4.88 -19.04
N ARG A 177 -11.67 -5.74 -18.87
CA ARG A 177 -12.59 -6.17 -19.93
C ARG A 177 -14.05 -5.83 -19.66
N GLU A 178 -14.30 -5.09 -18.58
CA GLU A 178 -15.64 -4.71 -18.17
C GLU A 178 -15.99 -3.28 -18.60
N GLU A 179 -17.21 -2.87 -18.28
CA GLU A 179 -17.66 -1.49 -18.39
C GLU A 179 -16.86 -0.57 -17.44
N TYR A 180 -16.47 0.61 -17.94
CA TYR A 180 -15.72 1.63 -17.20
C TYR A 180 -16.61 2.39 -16.22
N THR A 181 -17.03 1.71 -15.15
CA THR A 181 -17.65 2.35 -13.99
C THR A 181 -16.59 2.55 -12.89
N VAL A 182 -16.79 3.56 -12.04
CA VAL A 182 -15.90 3.84 -10.90
C VAL A 182 -15.69 2.59 -10.05
N GLN A 183 -16.78 1.89 -9.70
CA GLN A 183 -16.71 0.69 -8.87
C GLN A 183 -15.87 -0.43 -9.51
N LYS A 184 -16.09 -0.74 -10.79
CA LYS A 184 -15.39 -1.86 -11.46
C LYS A 184 -13.91 -1.56 -11.69
N VAL A 185 -13.59 -0.31 -12.02
CA VAL A 185 -12.20 0.15 -12.13
C VAL A 185 -11.51 0.09 -10.76
N GLU A 186 -12.21 0.48 -9.69
CA GLU A 186 -11.70 0.34 -8.32
C GLU A 186 -11.44 -1.11 -7.93
N GLU A 187 -12.38 -2.01 -8.19
CA GLU A 187 -12.22 -3.45 -7.94
C GLU A 187 -11.02 -4.01 -8.70
N PHE A 188 -10.87 -3.67 -9.98
CA PHE A 188 -9.74 -4.07 -10.79
C PHE A 188 -8.40 -3.54 -10.24
N ILE A 189 -8.32 -2.25 -9.89
CA ILE A 189 -7.08 -1.67 -9.37
C ILE A 189 -6.72 -2.27 -8.02
N ASN A 190 -7.68 -2.42 -7.12
CA ASN A 190 -7.45 -3.06 -5.82
C ASN A 190 -6.91 -4.48 -5.96
N LEU A 191 -7.44 -5.22 -6.94
CA LEU A 191 -7.00 -6.58 -7.26
C LEU A 191 -5.58 -6.64 -7.81
N HIS A 192 -5.19 -5.63 -8.59
CA HIS A 192 -3.95 -5.65 -9.35
C HIS A 192 -2.85 -4.72 -8.82
N ARG A 193 -3.08 -3.86 -7.82
CA ARG A 193 -2.09 -2.87 -7.33
C ARG A 193 -0.94 -3.45 -6.53
N VAL A 194 -1.08 -4.66 -5.99
CA VAL A 194 0.00 -5.36 -5.28
C VAL A 194 0.73 -6.32 -6.24
N PRO A 195 2.08 -6.33 -6.26
CA PRO A 195 2.83 -7.29 -7.06
C PRO A 195 2.46 -8.73 -6.71
N LEU A 196 2.49 -9.64 -7.68
CA LEU A 196 2.30 -11.07 -7.44
C LEU A 196 3.37 -11.64 -6.51
N PHE A 197 4.59 -11.11 -6.63
CA PHE A 197 5.74 -11.53 -5.85
C PHE A 197 6.42 -10.29 -5.30
N PHE A 198 6.45 -10.15 -3.97
CA PHE A 198 7.06 -9.00 -3.32
C PHE A 198 7.77 -9.43 -2.02
N LYS A 199 8.82 -8.70 -1.64
CA LYS A 199 9.43 -8.90 -0.33
C LYS A 199 8.45 -8.35 0.71
N ALA A 200 8.20 -9.11 1.76
CA ALA A 200 7.35 -8.70 2.87
C ALA A 200 8.04 -7.53 3.58
N GLU A 201 7.68 -6.32 3.15
CA GLU A 201 8.13 -5.06 3.71
C GLU A 201 6.89 -4.33 4.24
N SER A 202 7.05 -3.59 5.34
CA SER A 202 5.96 -2.98 6.12
C SER A 202 4.99 -2.14 5.29
N ASP A 203 5.51 -1.48 4.27
CA ASP A 203 4.85 -0.53 3.38
C ASP A 203 3.94 -1.20 2.34
N LEU A 204 4.15 -2.48 2.04
CA LEU A 204 3.27 -3.28 1.18
C LEU A 204 2.23 -4.07 1.97
N LEU A 205 2.39 -4.21 3.29
CA LEU A 205 1.51 -4.96 4.18
C LEU A 205 0.56 -4.04 4.96
N THR A 206 -0.02 -3.06 4.27
CA THR A 206 -1.06 -2.20 4.85
C THR A 206 -2.44 -2.81 4.65
N ALA A 207 -3.39 -2.54 5.55
CA ALA A 207 -4.77 -3.02 5.40
C ALA A 207 -5.38 -2.62 4.05
N GLU A 208 -5.03 -1.44 3.53
CA GLU A 208 -5.40 -1.01 2.18
C GLU A 208 -4.84 -1.97 1.12
N ASN A 209 -3.54 -2.28 1.14
CA ASN A 209 -2.92 -3.16 0.14
C ASN A 209 -3.37 -4.63 0.26
N LEU A 210 -3.93 -5.06 1.39
CA LEU A 210 -4.31 -6.44 1.68
C LEU A 210 -5.78 -6.78 1.37
N GLN A 211 -6.31 -6.31 0.23
CA GLN A 211 -7.69 -6.63 -0.21
C GLN A 211 -7.82 -7.94 -0.99
N ALA A 212 -6.70 -8.55 -1.40
CA ALA A 212 -6.67 -9.87 -2.05
C ALA A 212 -6.10 -10.93 -1.09
N PRO A 213 -6.47 -12.22 -1.24
CA PRO A 213 -5.87 -13.31 -0.46
C PRO A 213 -4.34 -13.26 -0.53
N LEU A 214 -3.65 -13.29 0.61
CA LEU A 214 -2.20 -13.18 0.69
C LEU A 214 -1.57 -14.49 1.17
N ALA A 215 -0.71 -15.10 0.37
CA ALA A 215 0.14 -16.18 0.84
C ALA A 215 1.48 -15.61 1.31
N PHE A 216 1.81 -15.79 2.58
CA PHE A 216 3.17 -15.56 3.06
C PHE A 216 3.99 -16.82 2.83
N ILE A 217 5.07 -16.66 2.07
CA ILE A 217 6.12 -17.65 1.98
C ILE A 217 7.21 -17.17 2.95
N ILE A 218 7.38 -17.89 4.05
CA ILE A 218 8.37 -17.56 5.09
C ILE A 218 9.63 -18.33 4.81
N PHE A 219 10.75 -17.60 4.74
CA PHE A 219 12.01 -18.22 4.43
C PHE A 219 13.22 -17.53 4.99
N ASP A 220 14.29 -18.32 5.01
CA ASP A 220 15.60 -17.89 5.41
C ASP A 220 16.38 -17.46 4.14
N GLN A 221 16.73 -16.17 4.04
CA GLN A 221 17.50 -15.66 2.90
C GLN A 221 18.92 -16.24 2.81
N GLN A 222 19.44 -16.88 3.85
CA GLN A 222 20.77 -17.48 3.83
C GLN A 222 20.76 -18.90 3.24
N ASP A 223 19.60 -19.52 3.06
CA ASP A 223 19.46 -20.85 2.48
C ASP A 223 19.35 -20.81 0.95
N GLU A 224 20.45 -21.11 0.25
CA GLU A 224 20.50 -21.13 -1.23
C GLU A 224 19.56 -22.17 -1.85
N ASN A 225 19.30 -23.29 -1.17
CA ASN A 225 18.33 -24.27 -1.66
C ASN A 225 16.95 -23.65 -1.72
N TYR A 226 16.60 -22.88 -0.69
CA TYR A 226 15.32 -22.21 -0.62
C TYR A 226 15.14 -21.12 -1.68
N LYS A 227 16.17 -20.32 -1.96
CA LYS A 227 16.14 -19.34 -3.07
C LYS A 227 15.80 -20.01 -4.39
N ASN A 228 16.32 -21.21 -4.62
CA ASN A 228 16.03 -21.98 -5.83
C ASN A 228 14.59 -22.51 -5.84
N GLU A 229 14.04 -22.91 -4.69
CA GLU A 229 12.62 -23.29 -4.58
C GLU A 229 11.69 -22.10 -4.86
N VAL A 230 11.96 -20.92 -4.29
CA VAL A 230 11.21 -19.69 -4.58
C VAL A 230 11.21 -19.37 -6.07
N LYS A 231 12.36 -19.50 -6.76
CA LYS A 231 12.43 -19.30 -8.21
C LYS A 231 11.56 -20.30 -8.97
N LYS A 232 11.54 -21.57 -8.55
CA LYS A 232 10.70 -22.61 -9.16
C LYS A 232 9.21 -22.33 -8.94
N ILE A 233 8.79 -21.90 -7.75
CA ILE A 233 7.39 -21.53 -7.45
C ILE A 233 6.97 -20.36 -8.32
N ARG A 234 7.80 -19.31 -8.40
CA ARG A 234 7.54 -18.15 -9.26
C ARG A 234 7.34 -18.57 -10.72
N LYS A 235 8.22 -19.43 -11.23
CA LYS A 235 8.14 -19.94 -12.60
C LYS A 235 6.86 -20.73 -12.83
N TRP A 236 6.58 -21.72 -11.98
CA TRP A 236 5.36 -22.53 -12.05
C TRP A 236 4.10 -21.66 -12.05
N TYR A 237 4.02 -20.72 -11.11
CA TYR A 237 2.84 -19.86 -10.98
C TYR A 237 2.64 -18.92 -12.18
N ILE A 238 3.73 -18.34 -12.70
CA ILE A 238 3.69 -17.54 -13.93
C ILE A 238 3.24 -18.38 -15.13
N GLU A 239 3.70 -19.62 -15.24
CA GLU A 239 3.28 -20.55 -16.30
C GLU A 239 1.80 -20.93 -16.16
N ALA A 240 1.33 -21.20 -14.94
CA ALA A 240 -0.08 -21.43 -14.66
C ALA A 240 -0.93 -20.23 -15.12
N LEU A 241 -0.56 -19.00 -14.71
CA LEU A 241 -1.23 -17.75 -15.12
C LEU A 241 -1.30 -17.52 -16.64
N LYS A 242 -0.33 -18.04 -17.40
CA LYS A 242 -0.34 -17.95 -18.87
C LYS A 242 -1.24 -18.98 -19.53
N ASN A 243 -1.33 -20.17 -18.94
CA ASN A 243 -2.00 -21.33 -19.53
C ASN A 243 -3.52 -21.33 -19.28
N GLU A 244 -3.97 -20.73 -18.19
CA GLU A 244 -5.39 -20.58 -17.88
C GLU A 244 -5.84 -19.14 -18.20
N GLN A 245 -6.88 -18.98 -19.03
CA GLN A 245 -7.45 -17.66 -19.34
C GLN A 245 -8.24 -17.02 -18.19
N GLU A 246 -8.46 -17.75 -17.09
CA GLU A 246 -9.22 -17.32 -15.91
C GLU A 246 -8.68 -17.94 -14.62
N ILE A 247 -7.39 -17.77 -14.30
CA ILE A 247 -6.97 -18.04 -12.91
C ILE A 247 -7.55 -16.94 -12.03
N ALA A 248 -8.68 -17.26 -11.41
CA ALA A 248 -9.31 -16.53 -10.31
C ALA A 248 -8.46 -16.57 -9.02
N PHE A 249 -7.22 -17.09 -9.08
CA PHE A 249 -6.30 -17.09 -7.96
C PHE A 249 -5.46 -15.81 -8.01
N TYR A 250 -5.94 -14.79 -7.30
CA TYR A 250 -5.25 -13.51 -7.12
C TYR A 250 -4.39 -13.52 -5.86
N THR A 251 -3.68 -14.62 -5.64
CA THR A 251 -2.82 -14.72 -4.46
C THR A 251 -1.53 -13.99 -4.70
N ASN A 252 -1.27 -13.03 -3.82
CA ASN A 252 0.03 -12.39 -3.75
C ASN A 252 0.94 -13.27 -2.88
N PHE A 253 2.22 -13.31 -3.22
CA PHE A 253 3.24 -14.02 -2.47
C PHE A 253 4.16 -13.02 -1.79
N ALA A 254 3.97 -12.88 -0.47
CA ALA A 254 4.83 -12.10 0.38
C ALA A 254 6.02 -12.96 0.83
N PHE A 255 7.22 -12.49 0.52
CA PHE A 255 8.47 -13.16 0.83
C PHE A 255 9.09 -12.56 2.09
N TYR A 256 8.95 -13.26 3.22
CA TYR A 256 9.54 -12.81 4.49
C TYR A 256 10.92 -13.38 4.75
N ASP A 257 11.83 -12.52 5.21
CA ASP A 257 13.19 -12.84 5.60
C ASP A 257 13.26 -12.91 7.13
N SER A 258 13.31 -14.12 7.69
CA SER A 258 13.28 -14.33 9.14
C SER A 258 14.43 -13.69 9.89
N ASN A 259 15.52 -13.31 9.21
CA ASN A 259 16.66 -12.63 9.81
C ASN A 259 16.46 -11.11 9.90
N LYS A 260 15.36 -10.57 9.35
CA LYS A 260 15.02 -9.16 9.40
C LYS A 260 13.81 -8.95 10.31
N ASN A 261 14.05 -8.37 11.48
CA ASN A 261 13.03 -8.05 12.49
C ASN A 261 11.97 -7.03 12.04
N SER A 262 11.95 -6.62 10.75
CA SER A 262 11.10 -5.54 10.26
C SER A 262 9.61 -5.84 10.30
N LEU A 263 9.21 -7.08 10.55
CA LEU A 263 7.80 -7.48 10.67
C LEU A 263 7.50 -8.25 11.96
N ASP A 264 8.40 -8.25 12.94
CA ASP A 264 8.23 -9.04 14.17
C ASP A 264 6.93 -8.71 14.92
N TYR A 265 6.49 -7.46 14.79
CA TYR A 265 5.21 -6.99 15.29
C TYR A 265 4.00 -7.68 14.63
N LEU A 266 4.02 -7.87 13.30
CA LEU A 266 2.95 -8.57 12.57
C LEU A 266 2.98 -10.06 12.89
N PHE A 267 4.18 -10.65 12.90
CA PHE A 267 4.38 -12.08 13.14
C PHE A 267 4.02 -12.48 14.58
N SER A 268 4.39 -11.70 15.59
CA SER A 268 4.03 -11.95 17.00
C SER A 268 2.52 -11.93 17.25
N ARG A 269 1.76 -11.08 16.54
CA ARG A 269 0.31 -10.94 16.72
C ARG A 269 -0.50 -12.01 16.05
N CYS A 270 -0.11 -12.34 14.83
CA CYS A 270 -0.74 -13.41 14.08
C CYS A 270 -0.23 -14.79 14.56
N LYS A 271 0.43 -14.88 15.74
CA LYS A 271 1.01 -16.11 16.30
C LYS A 271 1.78 -16.92 15.26
N PHE A 272 2.45 -16.21 14.34
CA PHE A 272 3.24 -16.88 13.34
C PHE A 272 4.39 -17.57 14.04
N GLU A 273 4.47 -18.87 13.81
CA GLU A 273 5.71 -19.56 14.11
C GLU A 273 6.73 -19.15 13.05
N TYR A 274 7.91 -18.67 13.46
CA TYR A 274 9.07 -18.46 12.56
C TYR A 274 9.66 -19.79 12.11
N LYS A 275 8.80 -20.69 11.64
CA LYS A 275 9.17 -21.95 11.05
C LYS A 275 9.15 -21.81 9.55
N ARG A 276 10.11 -22.49 8.92
CA ARG A 276 10.17 -22.63 7.46
C ARG A 276 8.84 -23.23 7.00
N GLY A 277 8.18 -22.61 6.02
CA GLY A 277 6.86 -23.07 5.59
C GLY A 277 6.11 -22.04 4.75
N ILE A 278 4.90 -22.42 4.33
CA ILE A 278 3.93 -21.48 3.76
C ILE A 278 2.94 -21.18 4.85
N GLN A 279 2.70 -19.90 5.06
CA GLN A 279 1.61 -19.45 5.89
C GLN A 279 0.66 -18.66 5.03
N VAL A 280 -0.53 -19.19 4.82
CA VAL A 280 -1.53 -18.50 4.03
C VAL A 280 -2.41 -17.67 4.95
N LEU A 281 -2.47 -16.38 4.66
CA LEU A 281 -3.35 -15.41 5.30
C LEU A 281 -4.43 -14.99 4.30
N ILE A 282 -5.64 -15.50 4.49
CA ILE A 282 -6.79 -14.99 3.75
C ILE A 282 -7.44 -13.91 4.58
N TYR A 283 -7.29 -12.66 4.16
CA TYR A 283 -8.07 -11.55 4.70
C TYR A 283 -9.44 -11.53 4.03
N LYS A 284 -10.49 -11.56 4.84
CA LYS A 284 -11.83 -11.16 4.45
C LYS A 284 -12.28 -10.10 5.45
N ASP A 285 -12.44 -8.87 4.98
CA ASP A 285 -12.72 -7.72 5.84
C ASP A 285 -11.65 -7.54 6.93
N ILE A 286 -12.08 -7.33 8.17
CA ILE A 286 -11.22 -7.27 9.35
C ILE A 286 -10.86 -8.64 9.90
N GLU A 287 -11.08 -9.76 9.22
CA GLU A 287 -10.77 -11.11 9.72
C GLU A 287 -9.83 -11.88 8.77
N GLY A 288 -8.60 -12.15 9.20
CA GLY A 288 -7.62 -13.02 8.57
C GLY A 288 -7.74 -14.47 9.04
N LYS A 289 -7.85 -15.44 8.14
CA LYS A 289 -7.69 -16.87 8.49
C LYS A 289 -6.26 -17.32 8.23
N GLN A 290 -5.67 -18.06 9.16
CA GLN A 290 -4.31 -18.55 9.04
C GLN A 290 -4.26 -20.07 8.95
N LYS A 291 -3.32 -20.55 8.15
CA LYS A 291 -2.86 -21.94 8.19
C LYS A 291 -1.39 -22.02 7.87
N HIS A 292 -0.64 -22.70 8.73
CA HIS A 292 0.73 -23.09 8.48
C HIS A 292 0.76 -24.44 7.76
N PHE A 293 1.54 -24.51 6.71
CA PHE A 293 1.84 -25.73 5.98
C PHE A 293 3.33 -25.97 6.05
N ASP A 294 3.71 -27.02 6.79
CA ASP A 294 5.01 -27.64 6.62
C ASP A 294 5.01 -28.35 5.26
N TYR A 295 6.05 -28.13 4.47
CA TYR A 295 6.29 -28.87 3.24
C TYR A 295 7.71 -29.37 3.22
N GLU A 296 7.88 -30.58 2.73
CA GLU A 296 9.18 -31.22 2.52
C GLU A 296 9.75 -30.85 1.14
N ASN A 297 8.89 -30.43 0.20
CA ASN A 297 9.28 -30.07 -1.15
C ASN A 297 8.26 -29.14 -1.84
N ILE A 298 8.69 -28.58 -2.96
CA ILE A 298 7.87 -27.67 -3.78
C ILE A 298 6.54 -28.25 -4.28
N GLN A 299 6.45 -29.56 -4.54
CA GLN A 299 5.22 -30.16 -5.07
C GLN A 299 4.12 -30.20 -4.01
N GLN A 300 4.47 -30.46 -2.75
CA GLN A 300 3.53 -30.35 -1.64
C GLN A 300 3.02 -28.91 -1.49
N MET A 301 3.93 -27.93 -1.61
CA MET A 301 3.58 -26.51 -1.58
C MET A 301 2.63 -26.11 -2.71
N ILE A 302 2.90 -26.52 -3.95
CA ILE A 302 2.03 -26.30 -5.09
C ILE A 302 0.64 -26.91 -4.85
N SER A 303 0.61 -28.16 -4.38
CA SER A 303 -0.65 -28.86 -4.08
C SER A 303 -1.51 -28.13 -3.04
N GLU A 304 -0.91 -27.55 -2.00
CA GLU A 304 -1.65 -26.77 -1.01
C GLU A 304 -2.16 -25.43 -1.57
N ILE A 305 -1.37 -24.76 -2.43
CA ILE A 305 -1.81 -23.56 -3.16
C ILE A 305 -3.02 -23.88 -4.05
N GLU A 306 -3.02 -25.03 -4.73
CA GLU A 306 -4.15 -25.48 -5.55
C GLU A 306 -5.39 -25.85 -4.69
N LYS A 307 -5.21 -26.44 -3.51
CA LYS A 307 -6.34 -26.69 -2.59
C LYS A 307 -6.98 -25.39 -2.10
N LEU A 308 -6.19 -24.33 -1.93
CA LEU A 308 -6.68 -22.99 -1.61
C LEU A 308 -7.51 -22.41 -2.76
N LYS A 309 -7.06 -22.58 -4.01
CA LYS A 309 -7.79 -22.19 -5.23
C LYS A 309 -9.20 -22.77 -5.26
N ASP A 310 -9.33 -24.05 -4.94
CA ASP A 310 -10.61 -24.76 -5.04
C ASP A 310 -11.53 -24.55 -3.82
N GLY A 311 -11.16 -23.68 -2.87
CA GLY A 311 -11.90 -23.50 -1.60
C GLY A 311 -11.89 -24.74 -0.71
N ARG A 312 -11.06 -25.74 -1.01
CA ARG A 312 -10.96 -27.02 -0.28
C ARG A 312 -10.07 -26.93 0.95
N ALA A 313 -9.35 -25.82 1.12
CA ALA A 313 -8.51 -25.59 2.28
C ALA A 313 -9.35 -25.32 3.54
N LYS A 314 -9.21 -26.21 4.54
CA LYS A 314 -9.72 -25.96 5.90
C LYS A 314 -8.72 -25.10 6.68
N PHE A 315 -9.17 -23.99 7.25
CA PHE A 315 -8.37 -23.07 8.08
C PHE A 315 -8.61 -23.34 9.58
N ASN A 316 -7.55 -23.25 10.38
CA ASN A 316 -7.60 -23.64 11.80
C ASN A 316 -7.82 -22.46 12.76
N SER A 317 -7.71 -21.21 12.30
CA SER A 317 -7.89 -20.01 13.13
C SER A 317 -8.40 -18.81 12.34
N VAL A 318 -9.06 -17.89 13.05
CA VAL A 318 -9.48 -16.55 12.60
C VAL A 318 -8.73 -15.53 13.48
N LEU A 319 -8.11 -14.54 12.85
CA LEU A 319 -7.39 -13.40 13.43
C LEU A 319 -8.10 -12.13 12.95
N THR A 320 -8.17 -11.03 13.70
CA THR A 320 -8.75 -9.79 13.16
C THR A 320 -7.70 -8.73 12.80
N ILE A 321 -7.92 -7.92 11.76
CA ILE A 321 -7.13 -6.71 11.43
C ILE A 321 -7.20 -5.71 12.61
N HIS A 322 -8.31 -5.67 13.34
CA HIS A 322 -8.47 -4.79 14.50
C HIS A 322 -7.49 -5.16 15.63
N ASP A 323 -7.10 -6.44 15.75
CA ASP A 323 -6.02 -6.90 16.64
C ASP A 323 -4.61 -6.49 16.15
N LEU A 324 -4.43 -6.25 14.85
CA LEU A 324 -3.15 -5.81 14.25
C LEU A 324 -2.88 -4.31 14.43
N ILE A 325 -3.92 -3.50 14.63
CA ILE A 325 -3.83 -2.04 14.66
C ILE A 325 -3.78 -1.48 16.10
N LYS A 326 -4.53 -2.05 17.05
CA LYS A 326 -4.75 -1.44 18.39
C LYS A 326 -3.51 -1.26 19.27
N ASP A 327 -2.49 -2.11 19.13
CA ASP A 327 -1.32 -2.10 20.01
C ASP A 327 -0.06 -1.43 19.38
N GLN A 328 -0.21 -0.46 18.46
CA GLN A 328 0.88 0.54 18.25
C GLN A 328 1.08 1.47 19.47
N LYS A 329 0.33 1.22 20.55
CA LYS A 329 0.23 2.00 21.79
C LYS A 329 1.18 1.56 22.92
N LYS A 330 2.21 0.76 22.64
CA LYS A 330 3.19 0.35 23.65
C LYS A 330 4.62 0.54 23.18
#